data_AF-A0A6N3R265-F1
#
_entry.id   AF-A0A6N3R265-F1
#
_cell.length_a   1.000
_cell.length_b   1.000
_cell.length_c   1.000
_cell.angle_alpha   90.00
_cell.angle_beta   90.00
_cell.angle_gamma   90.00
#
_symmetry.space_group_name_H-M   'P 1'
#
loop_
_entity.id
_entity.type
_entity.pdbx_description
1 polymer ?
#
loop_
_entity_poly.entity_id
_entity_poly.type
_entity_poly.pdbx_seq_one_letter_code
_entity_poly.pdbx_strand_id
1 'polypeptide(L)'
;MNAPAQYVFQADGSLKDGEENAPTQHALLRWEPGVQTVAVKCDLCNFLPEGPACVRACPNQALRLITDDSLQRQMKEKQRLAASWFANGGEDPLSLTQEQH
;
A
#
# COMPACT_ATOMS: atom_id res chain seq x y z
N MET A 1 -1.32 -21.03 15.83
CA MET A 1 -0.66 -19.72 15.59
C MET A 1 -0.84 -18.88 16.84
N ASN A 2 0.24 -18.69 17.61
CA ASN A 2 0.19 -18.03 18.91
C ASN A 2 0.53 -16.55 18.69
N ALA A 3 -0.42 -15.63 18.89
CA ALA A 3 -0.15 -14.21 18.80
C ALA A 3 0.64 -13.77 20.05
N PRO A 4 1.71 -12.98 19.93
CA PRO A 4 2.48 -12.53 21.09
C PRO A 4 1.61 -11.70 22.04
N ALA A 5 1.76 -11.90 23.35
CA ALA A 5 0.89 -11.39 24.43
C ALA A 5 0.59 -9.87 24.36
N GLN A 6 1.49 -9.09 23.76
CA GLN A 6 1.33 -7.65 23.53
C GLN A 6 0.17 -7.26 22.59
N TYR A 7 -0.39 -8.22 21.82
CA TYR A 7 -1.55 -7.98 20.95
C TYR A 7 -2.86 -8.59 21.50
N VAL A 8 -2.87 -9.04 22.75
CA VAL A 8 -4.09 -9.54 23.38
C VAL A 8 -4.84 -8.35 23.97
N PHE A 9 -5.83 -7.87 23.23
CA PHE A 9 -6.80 -6.92 23.78
C PHE A 9 -7.72 -7.66 24.74
N GLN A 10 -7.49 -7.50 26.05
CA GLN A 10 -8.44 -7.89 27.08
C GLN A 10 -9.40 -6.72 27.28
N ALA A 11 -10.65 -6.86 26.84
CA ALA A 11 -11.69 -5.89 27.16
C ALA A 11 -12.04 -6.03 28.64
N ASP A 12 -11.44 -5.20 29.49
CA ASP A 12 -11.76 -5.11 30.91
C ASP A 12 -12.93 -4.15 31.13
N GLY A 13 -14.15 -4.66 30.96
CA GLY A 13 -15.36 -3.92 31.26
C GLY A 13 -16.63 -4.64 30.81
N SER A 14 -17.75 -4.33 31.46
CA SER A 14 -19.06 -4.63 30.86
C SER A 14 -19.10 -3.92 29.52
N LEU A 15 -19.23 -4.67 28.42
CA LEU A 15 -19.48 -4.13 27.08
C LEU A 15 -20.65 -3.16 27.23
N LYS A 16 -20.36 -1.85 27.30
CA LYS A 16 -21.40 -0.85 27.10
C LYS A 16 -21.85 -1.10 25.68
N ASP A 17 -23.16 -1.12 25.44
CA ASP A 17 -23.72 -1.19 24.09
C ASP A 17 -23.04 -0.07 23.29
N GLY A 18 -22.00 -0.47 22.55
CA GLY A 18 -21.10 0.45 21.87
C GLY A 18 -21.94 1.15 20.83
N GLU A 19 -21.71 2.46 20.70
CA GLU A 19 -22.36 3.35 19.74
C GLU A 19 -22.90 2.58 18.53
N GLU A 20 -24.23 2.44 18.51
CA GLU A 20 -24.96 1.49 17.68
C GLU A 20 -24.50 1.61 16.22
N ASN A 21 -24.16 0.49 15.58
CA ASN A 21 -23.78 0.47 14.18
C ASN A 21 -24.85 1.20 13.38
N ALA A 22 -24.52 2.39 12.87
CA ALA A 22 -25.51 3.17 12.15
C ALA A 22 -26.01 2.34 10.96
N PRO A 23 -27.32 2.35 10.64
CA PRO A 23 -27.88 1.51 9.58
C PRO A 23 -27.19 1.66 8.22
N THR A 24 -26.52 2.80 8.01
CA THR A 24 -25.80 3.18 6.81
C THR A 24 -24.34 2.70 6.76
N GLN A 25 -23.82 2.10 7.84
CA GLN A 25 -22.46 1.57 7.84
C GLN A 25 -22.35 0.29 7.02
N HIS A 26 -21.33 0.24 6.16
CA HIS A 26 -21.03 -0.92 5.31
C HIS A 26 -20.74 -2.15 6.18
N ALA A 27 -21.19 -3.33 5.76
CA ALA A 27 -21.09 -4.58 6.55
C ALA A 27 -19.67 -4.92 7.01
N LEU A 28 -18.64 -4.50 6.26
CA LEU A 28 -17.22 -4.68 6.61
C LEU A 28 -16.76 -3.84 7.81
N LEU A 29 -17.52 -2.82 8.20
CA LEU A 29 -17.19 -1.88 9.28
C LEU A 29 -18.12 -2.03 10.49
N ARG A 30 -19.13 -2.91 10.40
CA ARG A 30 -20.09 -3.17 11.47
C ARG A 30 -19.44 -4.03 12.56
N TRP A 31 -19.66 -3.66 13.82
CA TRP A 31 -19.16 -4.39 14.98
C TRP A 31 -20.31 -4.90 15.86
N GLU A 32 -20.49 -6.21 15.97
CA GLU A 32 -21.56 -6.81 16.77
C GLU A 32 -20.97 -7.50 18.02
N PRO A 33 -21.45 -7.19 19.24
CA PRO A 33 -21.04 -7.90 20.45
C PRO A 33 -21.21 -9.42 20.32
N GLY A 34 -20.20 -10.19 20.70
CA GLY A 34 -20.22 -11.65 20.59
C GLY A 34 -19.89 -12.20 19.19
N VAL A 35 -19.70 -11.32 18.19
CA VAL A 35 -19.19 -11.69 16.86
C VAL A 35 -17.70 -11.35 16.77
N GLN A 36 -16.91 -12.27 16.20
CA GLN A 36 -15.49 -12.01 15.98
C GLN A 36 -15.30 -10.84 15.01
N THR A 37 -14.50 -9.87 15.43
CA THR A 37 -14.15 -8.71 14.60
C THR A 37 -13.05 -9.09 13.63
N VAL A 38 -13.24 -8.77 12.35
CA VAL A 38 -12.28 -9.11 11.30
C VAL A 38 -11.90 -7.85 10.53
N ALA A 39 -10.61 -7.53 10.54
CA ALA A 39 -10.07 -6.44 9.72
C ALA A 39 -9.72 -6.97 8.32
N VAL A 40 -10.24 -6.32 7.29
CA VAL A 40 -9.94 -6.62 5.88
C VAL A 40 -9.06 -5.50 5.32
N LYS A 41 -7.92 -5.86 4.73
CA LYS A 41 -7.03 -4.93 4.02
C LYS A 41 -6.70 -5.45 2.62
N CYS A 42 -6.27 -4.55 1.74
CA CYS A 42 -5.68 -4.90 0.47
C CYS A 42 -4.46 -5.81 0.71
N ASP A 43 -4.44 -6.95 0.04
CA ASP A 43 -3.40 -7.98 0.11
C ASP A 43 -2.45 -7.93 -1.09
N LEU A 44 -2.54 -6.87 -1.91
CA LEU A 44 -1.84 -6.72 -3.19
C LEU A 44 -2.11 -7.85 -4.19
N CYS A 45 -3.28 -8.51 -4.07
CA CYS A 45 -3.64 -9.67 -4.88
C CYS A 45 -2.60 -10.79 -4.81
N ASN A 46 -2.09 -11.09 -3.62
CA ASN A 46 -1.02 -12.08 -3.39
C ASN A 46 -1.31 -13.48 -3.99
N PHE A 47 -2.58 -13.80 -4.24
CA PHE A 47 -3.02 -15.08 -4.79
C PHE A 47 -3.10 -15.11 -6.33
N LEU A 48 -3.00 -13.96 -7.00
CA LEU A 48 -3.12 -13.86 -8.45
C LEU A 48 -1.72 -13.76 -9.08
N PRO A 49 -1.33 -14.69 -9.97
CA PRO A 49 -0.02 -14.62 -10.63
C PRO A 49 0.10 -13.41 -11.56
N GLU A 50 -1.02 -12.83 -12.02
CA GLU A 50 -1.05 -11.62 -12.83
C GLU A 50 -0.80 -10.34 -12.01
N GLY A 51 -0.72 -10.45 -10.68
CA GLY A 51 -0.48 -9.33 -9.76
C GLY A 51 -1.74 -8.52 -9.41
N PRO A 52 -1.59 -7.24 -8.99
CA PRO A 52 -2.70 -6.41 -8.54
C PRO A 52 -3.76 -6.16 -9.61
N ALA A 53 -4.97 -6.67 -9.39
CA ALA A 53 -6.09 -6.48 -10.31
C ALA A 53 -6.47 -5.00 -10.48
N CYS A 54 -6.36 -4.20 -9.42
CA CYS A 54 -6.64 -2.76 -9.46
C CYS A 54 -5.71 -1.99 -10.40
N VAL A 55 -4.44 -2.40 -10.51
CA VAL A 55 -3.48 -1.81 -11.45
C VAL A 55 -3.87 -2.15 -12.89
N ARG A 56 -4.19 -3.42 -13.18
CA ARG A 56 -4.58 -3.86 -14.54
C ARG A 56 -5.90 -3.24 -15.01
N ALA A 57 -6.86 -3.08 -14.11
CA ALA A 57 -8.17 -2.52 -14.43
C ALA A 57 -8.16 -0.99 -14.58
N CYS A 58 -7.07 -0.31 -14.23
CA CYS A 58 -6.99 1.14 -14.19
C CYS A 58 -6.93 1.73 -15.63
N PRO A 59 -8.01 2.37 -16.12
CA PRO A 59 -8.11 2.77 -17.54
C PRO A 59 -7.16 3.90 -17.91
N ASN A 60 -6.85 4.78 -16.96
CA ASN A 60 -5.95 5.92 -17.15
C ASN A 60 -4.52 5.64 -16.67
N GLN A 61 -4.22 4.40 -16.27
CA GLN A 61 -2.90 4.00 -15.78
C GLN A 61 -2.38 4.85 -14.60
N ALA A 62 -3.29 5.38 -13.77
CA ALA A 62 -2.94 6.15 -12.58
C ALA A 62 -2.30 5.27 -11.49
N LEU A 63 -2.66 3.99 -11.43
CA LEU A 63 -2.09 3.03 -10.49
C LEU A 63 -0.93 2.27 -11.14
N ARG A 64 0.19 2.14 -10.41
CA ARG A 64 1.37 1.38 -10.82
C ARG A 64 1.92 0.59 -9.65
N LEU A 65 2.40 -0.63 -9.91
CA LEU A 65 3.10 -1.43 -8.92
C LEU A 65 4.60 -1.08 -8.95
N ILE A 66 5.12 -0.58 -7.83
CA ILE A 66 6.55 -0.32 -7.65
C ILE A 66 7.14 -1.48 -6.87
N THR A 67 8.16 -2.13 -7.44
CA THR A 67 8.91 -3.21 -6.81
C THR A 67 10.28 -2.73 -6.34
N ASP A 68 10.88 -3.44 -5.39
CA ASP A 68 12.24 -3.12 -4.92
C ASP A 68 13.24 -3.09 -6.09
N ASP A 69 13.18 -4.05 -7.02
CA ASP A 69 14.04 -4.05 -8.21
C ASP A 69 13.85 -2.79 -9.07
N SER A 70 12.59 -2.35 -9.25
CA SER A 70 12.31 -1.12 -10.00
C SER A 70 12.88 0.10 -9.31
N LEU A 71 12.79 0.15 -7.97
CA LEU A 71 13.33 1.23 -7.16
C LEU A 71 14.87 1.24 -7.20
N GLN A 72 15.52 0.08 -7.06
CA GLN A 72 16.96 -0.04 -7.14
C GLN A 72 17.49 0.37 -8.52
N ARG A 73 16.80 -0.03 -9.60
CA ARG A 73 17.14 0.43 -10.96
C ARG A 73 17.03 1.94 -11.09
N GLN A 74 15.94 2.54 -10.61
CA GLN A 74 15.77 3.99 -10.62
C GLN A 74 16.84 4.72 -9.80
N MET A 75 17.20 4.19 -8.62
CA MET A 75 18.26 4.76 -7.78
C MET A 75 19.61 4.71 -8.48
N LYS A 76 19.97 3.56 -9.07
CA LYS A 76 21.23 3.38 -9.79
C LYS A 76 21.31 4.32 -11.00
N GLU A 77 20.20 4.49 -11.72
CA GLU A 77 20.15 5.40 -12.85
C GLU A 77 20.33 6.86 -12.40
N LYS A 78 19.63 7.29 -11.35
CA LYS A 78 19.83 8.63 -10.76
C LYS A 78 21.28 8.87 -10.34
N GLN A 79 21.93 7.89 -9.71
CA GLN A 79 23.34 7.96 -9.34
C GLN A 79 24.26 8.09 -10.57
N ARG A 80 23.99 7.31 -11.62
CA ARG A 80 24.74 7.37 -12.89
C ARG A 80 24.61 8.75 -13.54
N LEU A 81 23.40 9.29 -13.60
CA LEU A 81 23.13 10.62 -14.14
C LEU A 81 23.85 11.71 -13.33
N ALA A 82 23.74 11.68 -12.01
CA ALA A 82 24.45 12.62 -11.13
C ALA A 82 25.98 12.54 -11.31
N ALA A 83 26.55 11.35 -11.46
CA ALA A 83 27.97 11.18 -11.75
C ALA A 83 28.36 11.77 -13.13
N SER A 84 27.48 11.66 -14.13
CA SER A 84 27.72 12.19 -15.47
C SER A 84 27.56 13.71 -15.60
N TRP A 85 26.95 14.38 -14.60
CA TRP A 85 26.69 15.83 -14.62
C TRP A 85 27.97 16.66 -14.85
N PHE A 86 29.07 16.29 -14.20
CA PHE A 86 30.37 16.96 -14.38
C PHE A 86 30.99 16.73 -15.76
N ALA A 87 30.67 15.63 -16.43
CA ALA A 87 31.22 15.29 -17.74
C ALA A 87 30.55 16.07 -18.89
N ASN A 88 29.30 16.51 -18.71
CA ASN A 88 28.52 17.24 -19.71
C ASN A 88 28.51 18.76 -19.47
N GLY A 89 29.46 19.31 -18.70
CA GLY A 89 29.59 20.77 -18.55
C GLY A 89 28.47 21.45 -17.74
N GLY A 90 27.74 20.70 -16.90
CA GLY A 90 26.79 21.27 -15.93
C GLY A 90 25.32 21.33 -16.36
N GLU A 91 24.95 20.73 -17.50
CA GLU A 91 23.53 20.55 -17.88
C GLU A 91 22.83 19.53 -16.96
N ASP A 92 21.61 19.82 -16.49
CA ASP A 92 20.88 18.95 -15.55
C ASP A 92 20.31 17.70 -16.25
N PRO A 93 20.85 16.50 -15.99
CA PRO A 93 20.40 15.27 -16.62
C PRO A 93 19.04 14.77 -16.09
N LEU A 94 18.53 15.31 -14.97
CA LEU A 94 17.27 14.87 -14.38
C LEU A 94 16.04 15.33 -15.15
N SER A 95 16.14 16.41 -15.93
CA SER A 95 15.03 16.93 -16.74
C SER A 95 14.60 15.98 -17.87
N LEU A 96 15.46 15.05 -18.31
CA LEU A 96 15.19 14.15 -19.43
C LEU A 96 14.40 12.89 -19.07
N THR A 97 14.37 12.50 -17.78
CA THR A 97 13.81 11.20 -17.37
C THR A 97 12.37 11.27 -16.85
N GLN A 98 11.83 12.47 -16.64
CA GLN A 98 10.53 12.66 -16.00
C GLN A 98 9.33 12.51 -16.96
N GLU A 99 9.56 12.40 -18.28
CA GLU A 99 8.48 12.41 -19.29
C GLU A 99 8.08 11.03 -19.86
N GLN A 100 8.67 9.93 -19.41
CA GLN A 100 8.29 8.61 -19.93
C GLN A 100 7.14 7.99 -19.12
N HIS A 101 5.92 8.35 -19.56
CA HIS A 101 4.62 7.78 -19.16
C HIS A 101 4.55 6.27 -19.38
#